data_AF-A0A3D3K1U0-F1
#
_entry.id   AF-A0A3D3K1U0-F1
#
_cell.length_a   1.000
_cell.length_b   1.000
_cell.length_c   1.000
_cell.angle_alpha   90.00
_cell.angle_beta   90.00
_cell.angle_gamma   90.00
#
_symmetry.space_group_name_H-M   'P 1'
#
loop_
_entity.id
_entity.type
_entity.pdbx_description
1 polymer ?
#
loop_
_entity_poly.entity_id
_entity_poly.type
_entity_poly.pdbx_seq_one_letter_code
_entity_poly.pdbx_strand_id
1 'polypeptide(L)'
;MRIITFLVCLLMAQMAFSQIEKKNMTSGEMTLVNNDKILFKDLTWKNDKAFYINANNNQAEELFDASIKTIEEKEITIAAPLANVPTENEEKKITSSSFGYPTGVY
;
A
#
# COMPACT_ATOMS: atom_id res chain seq x y z
N MET A 1 8.51 28.54 -44.88
CA MET A 1 7.91 28.94 -43.59
C MET A 1 6.75 28.05 -43.10
N ARG A 2 6.19 27.10 -43.88
CA ARG A 2 5.07 26.24 -43.44
C ARG A 2 5.45 24.97 -42.64
N ILE A 3 6.71 24.53 -42.72
CA ILE A 3 7.20 23.32 -42.05
C ILE A 3 7.52 23.59 -40.58
N ILE A 4 8.00 24.80 -40.26
CA ILE A 4 8.39 25.20 -38.90
C ILE A 4 7.16 25.24 -37.98
N THR A 5 6.02 25.74 -38.48
CA THR A 5 4.76 25.77 -37.72
C THR A 5 4.24 24.38 -37.34
N PHE A 6 4.49 23.37 -38.19
CA PHE A 6 4.10 21.99 -37.90
C PHE A 6 4.96 21.37 -36.79
N LEU A 7 6.25 21.68 -36.78
CA LEU A 7 7.20 21.16 -35.80
C LEU A 7 6.94 21.72 -34.39
N VAL A 8 6.53 22.99 -34.29
CA VAL A 8 6.19 23.64 -33.01
C VAL A 8 4.93 23.05 -32.36
N CYS A 9 3.92 22.69 -33.16
CA CYS A 9 2.73 21.98 -32.63
C CYS A 9 3.07 20.60 -32.07
N LEU A 10 4.01 19.87 -32.69
CA LEU A 10 4.39 18.53 -32.24
C LEU A 10 5.14 18.55 -30.90
N LEU A 11 5.89 19.62 -30.61
CA LEU A 11 6.62 19.80 -29.36
C LEU A 11 5.71 20.10 -28.16
N MET A 12 4.56 20.75 -28.37
CA MET A 12 3.61 21.09 -27.29
C MET A 12 2.82 19.87 -26.77
N ALA A 13 2.74 18.78 -27.54
CA ALA A 13 1.95 17.60 -27.17
C ALA A 13 2.59 16.72 -26.07
N GLN A 14 3.83 16.99 -25.67
CA GLN A 14 4.56 16.14 -24.70
C GLN A 14 4.36 16.55 -23.23
N MET A 15 3.59 17.61 -22.95
CA MET A 15 3.41 18.16 -21.60
C MET A 15 2.27 17.52 -20.79
N ALA A 16 1.73 16.37 -21.19
CA ALA A 16 0.75 15.64 -20.40
C ALA A 16 1.45 14.77 -19.33
N PHE A 17 2.25 15.39 -18.47
CA PHE A 17 2.66 14.74 -17.23
C PHE A 17 1.44 14.77 -16.30
N SER A 18 0.81 13.60 -16.14
CA SER A 18 -0.19 13.38 -15.11
C SER A 18 0.50 13.62 -13.76
N GLN A 19 0.30 14.82 -13.21
CA GLN A 19 0.60 15.06 -11.81
C GLN A 19 -0.39 14.20 -11.02
N ILE A 20 0.13 13.25 -10.24
CA ILE A 20 -0.69 12.48 -9.32
C ILE A 20 -1.32 13.48 -8.37
N GLU A 21 -2.65 13.62 -8.43
CA GLU A 21 -3.37 14.40 -7.44
C GLU A 21 -3.16 13.72 -6.08
N LYS A 22 -2.31 14.33 -5.24
CA LYS A 22 -2.07 13.92 -3.85
C LYS A 22 -3.33 14.17 -3.04
N LYS A 23 -4.29 13.29 -3.17
CA LYS A 23 -5.54 13.30 -2.41
C LYS A 23 -5.51 12.14 -1.42
N ASN A 24 -5.98 12.39 -0.20
CA ASN A 24 -6.23 11.32 0.75
C ASN A 24 -7.43 10.50 0.26
N MET A 25 -7.34 9.18 0.35
CA MET A 25 -8.34 8.27 -0.19
C MET A 25 -8.62 7.14 0.80
N THR A 26 -9.89 6.77 0.95
CA THR A 26 -10.30 5.69 1.87
C THR A 26 -9.88 4.32 1.35
N SER A 27 -9.94 4.09 0.04
CA SER A 27 -9.47 2.85 -0.59
C SER A 27 -9.18 3.04 -2.08
N GLY A 28 -8.29 2.21 -2.61
CA GLY A 28 -8.00 2.22 -4.03
C GLY A 28 -6.88 1.27 -4.46
N GLU A 29 -6.46 1.41 -5.70
CA GLU A 29 -5.30 0.69 -6.25
C GLU A 29 -4.23 1.71 -6.62
N MET A 30 -3.01 1.51 -6.15
CA MET A 30 -1.84 2.27 -6.58
C MET A 30 -0.98 1.41 -7.49
N THR A 31 -0.52 2.00 -8.60
CA THR A 31 0.45 1.38 -9.49
C THR A 31 1.81 2.03 -9.24
N LEU A 32 2.82 1.22 -8.96
CA LEU A 32 4.18 1.66 -8.73
C LEU A 32 4.95 1.86 -10.03
N VAL A 33 6.10 2.51 -9.95
CA VAL A 33 7.01 2.74 -11.10
C VAL A 33 7.55 1.43 -11.70
N ASN A 34 7.64 0.35 -10.91
CA ASN A 34 8.00 -0.98 -11.38
C ASN A 34 6.81 -1.76 -11.99
N ASN A 35 5.65 -1.12 -12.12
CA ASN A 35 4.36 -1.69 -12.55
C ASN A 35 3.71 -2.67 -11.56
N ASP A 36 4.20 -2.75 -10.33
CA ASP A 36 3.50 -3.48 -9.27
C ASP A 36 2.23 -2.75 -8.87
N LYS A 37 1.19 -3.51 -8.52
CA LYS A 37 -0.10 -3.00 -8.09
C LYS A 37 -0.31 -3.30 -6.62
N ILE A 38 -0.64 -2.27 -5.85
CA ILE A 38 -0.91 -2.39 -4.41
C ILE A 38 -2.33 -1.91 -4.16
N LEU A 39 -3.13 -2.79 -3.56
CA LEU A 39 -4.45 -2.45 -3.05
C LEU A 39 -4.27 -1.81 -1.67
N PHE A 40 -4.84 -0.62 -1.48
CA PHE A 40 -4.61 0.17 -0.28
C PHE A 40 -5.90 0.63 0.39
N LYS A 41 -5.80 0.91 1.69
CA LYS A 41 -6.82 1.53 2.53
C LYS A 41 -6.23 2.69 3.31
N ASP A 42 -7.07 3.67 3.66
CA ASP A 42 -6.73 4.83 4.48
C ASP A 42 -5.43 5.53 4.03
N LEU A 43 -5.36 5.85 2.74
CA LEU A 43 -4.23 6.56 2.15
C LEU A 43 -4.16 7.99 2.67
N THR A 44 -3.03 8.34 3.27
CA THR A 44 -2.71 9.67 3.77
C THR A 44 -1.34 10.12 3.28
N TRP A 45 -1.21 11.42 3.03
CA TRP A 45 0.05 12.01 2.55
C TRP A 45 0.75 12.82 3.63
N LYS A 46 2.04 12.55 3.84
CA LYS A 46 2.88 13.33 4.76
C LYS A 46 4.34 13.29 4.32
N ASN A 47 5.01 14.44 4.27
CA ASN A 47 6.45 14.56 3.97
C ASN A 47 6.89 13.77 2.71
N ASP A 48 6.17 13.94 1.59
CA ASP A 48 6.43 13.24 0.32
C ASP A 48 6.34 11.71 0.37
N LYS A 49 5.67 11.20 1.40
CA LYS A 49 5.33 9.78 1.53
C LYS A 49 3.82 9.59 1.54
N ALA A 50 3.39 8.52 0.91
CA ALA A 50 2.09 7.90 1.01
C ALA A 50 2.13 6.88 2.15
N PHE A 51 1.32 7.12 3.19
CA PHE A 51 1.06 6.19 4.27
C PHE A 51 -0.28 5.51 4.01
N TYR A 52 -0.31 4.18 4.00
CA TYR A 52 -1.52 3.42 3.72
C TYR A 52 -1.51 2.09 4.45
N ILE A 53 -2.68 1.45 4.52
CA ILE A 53 -2.83 0.07 4.98
C ILE A 53 -2.94 -0.82 3.75
N ASN A 54 -2.02 -1.78 3.59
CA ASN A 54 -2.07 -2.73 2.49
C ASN A 54 -3.23 -3.70 2.69
N ALA A 55 -4.14 -3.74 1.72
CA ALA A 55 -5.37 -4.53 1.78
C ALA A 55 -5.13 -6.05 1.81
N ASN A 56 -3.96 -6.52 1.34
CA ASN A 56 -3.65 -7.94 1.25
C ASN A 56 -3.19 -8.53 2.60
N ASN A 57 -2.43 -7.75 3.38
CA ASN A 57 -1.82 -8.19 4.64
C ASN A 57 -2.35 -7.42 5.87
N ASN A 58 -3.18 -6.38 5.65
CA ASN A 58 -3.67 -5.44 6.67
C ASN A 58 -2.55 -4.78 7.50
N GLN A 59 -1.36 -4.61 6.92
CA GLN A 59 -0.24 -3.93 7.56
C GLN A 59 -0.12 -2.49 7.07
N ALA A 60 0.32 -1.60 7.97
CA ALA A 60 0.64 -0.23 7.62
C ALA A 60 1.98 -0.20 6.87
N GLU A 61 1.98 0.40 5.69
CA GLU A 61 3.14 0.54 4.81
C GLU A 61 3.33 2.01 4.41
N GLU A 62 4.55 2.35 4.02
CA GLU A 62 4.89 3.67 3.52
C GLU A 62 5.62 3.57 2.18
N LEU A 63 5.27 4.47 1.25
CA LEU A 63 5.92 4.59 -0.04
C LEU A 63 6.26 6.05 -0.32
N PHE A 64 7.39 6.28 -0.98
CA PHE A 64 7.70 7.60 -1.49
C PHE A 64 6.78 7.95 -2.65
N ASP A 65 6.37 9.22 -2.74
CA ASP A 65 5.60 9.77 -3.85
C ASP A 65 6.22 9.42 -5.21
N ALA A 66 7.54 9.55 -5.32
CA ALA A 66 8.29 9.22 -6.53
C ALA A 66 8.24 7.73 -6.93
N SER A 67 7.86 6.84 -6.01
CA SER A 67 7.68 5.41 -6.30
C SER A 67 6.31 5.09 -6.89
N ILE A 68 5.36 6.02 -6.84
CA ILE A 68 3.99 5.83 -7.28
C ILE A 68 3.83 6.46 -8.67
N LYS A 69 3.25 5.70 -9.60
CA LYS A 69 3.03 6.11 -10.99
C LYS A 69 1.60 6.59 -11.20
N THR A 70 0.61 5.87 -10.67
CA THR A 70 -0.80 6.23 -10.73
C THR A 70 -1.52 5.77 -9.47
N ILE A 71 -2.60 6.47 -9.12
CA ILE A 71 -3.50 6.12 -8.03
C ILE A 71 -4.92 6.19 -8.57
N GLU A 72 -5.65 5.10 -8.40
CA GLU A 72 -7.05 4.99 -8.83
C GLU A 72 -7.93 4.72 -7.61
N GLU A 73 -8.93 5.59 -7.41
CA GLU A 73 -9.94 5.37 -6.38
C GLU A 73 -10.80 4.18 -6.80
N LYS A 74 -10.81 3.15 -5.96
CA LYS A 74 -11.55 1.91 -6.18
C LYS A 74 -12.16 1.48 -4.87
N GLU A 75 -13.45 1.21 -4.87
CA GLU A 75 -14.10 0.62 -3.72
C GLU A 75 -13.59 -0.81 -3.56
N ILE A 76 -12.76 -1.03 -2.53
CA ILE A 76 -12.30 -2.37 -2.19
C ILE A 76 -13.31 -2.95 -1.20
N THR A 77 -14.19 -3.82 -1.69
CA THR A 77 -15.01 -4.66 -0.82
C THR A 77 -14.12 -5.74 -0.21
N ILE A 78 -13.39 -5.39 0.85
CA ILE A 78 -12.73 -6.41 1.66
C ILE A 78 -13.85 -7.12 2.40
N ALA A 79 -14.13 -8.36 2.02
CA ALA A 79 -14.94 -9.25 2.85
C ALA A 79 -14.34 -9.15 4.26
N ALA A 80 -15.10 -8.57 5.19
CA ALA A 80 -14.65 -8.36 6.55
C ALA A 80 -13.95 -9.63 7.05
N PRO A 81 -12.83 -9.54 7.78
CA PRO A 81 -12.34 -10.71 8.47
C PRO A 81 -13.53 -11.21 9.28
N LEU A 82 -13.95 -12.45 9.02
CA LEU A 82 -15.05 -13.10 9.74
C LEU A 82 -14.82 -12.83 11.22
N ALA A 83 -15.63 -11.92 11.77
CA ALA A 83 -15.65 -11.66 13.18
C ALA A 83 -15.78 -13.01 13.86
N ASN A 84 -14.83 -13.30 14.74
CA ASN A 84 -14.77 -14.44 15.64
C ASN A 84 -16.06 -15.27 15.65
N VAL A 85 -16.05 -16.41 14.98
CA VAL A 85 -16.95 -17.50 15.38
C VAL A 85 -16.44 -17.96 16.74
N PRO A 86 -17.21 -17.84 17.84
CA PRO A 86 -16.82 -18.42 19.11
C PRO A 86 -17.01 -19.94 18.98
N THR A 87 -15.97 -20.68 18.63
CA THR A 87 -15.93 -22.12 18.93
C THR A 87 -15.61 -22.28 20.41
N GLU A 88 -16.70 -22.40 21.16
CA GLU A 88 -16.79 -23.05 22.46
C GLU A 88 -15.99 -24.37 22.49
N ASN A 89 -15.18 -24.53 23.54
CA ASN A 89 -14.58 -25.76 24.07
C ASN A 89 -13.63 -26.58 23.17
N GLU A 90 -12.32 -26.42 23.41
CA GLU A 90 -11.48 -27.58 23.75
C GLU A 90 -10.29 -27.15 24.63
N GLU A 91 -10.42 -27.46 25.91
CA GLU A 91 -9.38 -27.35 26.93
C GLU A 91 -8.28 -28.39 26.62
N LYS A 92 -7.09 -27.94 26.17
CA LYS A 92 -5.90 -28.78 26.19
C LYS A 92 -4.62 -28.00 26.49
N LYS A 93 -4.40 -27.85 27.80
CA LYS A 93 -3.14 -27.73 28.53
C LYS A 93 -1.89 -28.16 27.73
N ILE A 94 -0.99 -27.22 27.39
CA ILE A 94 0.46 -27.48 27.29
C ILE A 94 1.26 -26.26 27.82
N THR A 95 1.61 -26.40 29.09
CA THR A 95 2.85 -26.05 29.80
C THR A 95 3.78 -24.97 29.21
N SER A 96 3.93 -23.88 29.97
CA SER A 96 5.06 -22.96 29.88
C SER A 96 6.35 -23.65 30.30
N SER A 97 7.30 -23.82 29.39
CA SER A 97 8.68 -24.15 29.75
C SER A 97 9.50 -22.86 29.84
N SER A 98 9.71 -22.42 31.09
CA SER A 98 10.72 -21.43 31.48
C SER A 98 12.11 -21.94 31.06
N PHE A 99 12.82 -21.16 30.24
CA PHE A 99 14.20 -21.46 29.85
C PHE A 99 15.14 -21.10 30.99
N GLY A 100 15.31 -22.03 31.94
CA GLY A 100 16.29 -21.94 33.01
C GLY A 100 17.69 -22.32 32.50
N TYR A 101 18.66 -21.43 32.72
CA TYR A 101 20.07 -21.74 32.49
C TYR A 101 20.56 -22.76 33.52
N PRO A 102 21.26 -23.84 33.12
CA PRO A 102 21.85 -24.77 34.07
C PRO A 102 23.01 -24.10 34.81
N THR A 103 22.83 -23.93 36.11
CA THR A 103 23.87 -23.59 37.08
C THR A 103 24.82 -24.76 37.25
N GLY A 104 26.09 -24.55 36.90
CA GLY A 104 27.26 -25.18 37.53
C GLY A 104 27.59 -26.61 37.10
N VAL A 105 28.77 -26.78 36.50
CA VAL A 105 29.60 -27.96 36.69
C VAL A 105 31.02 -27.47 37.04
N TYR A 106 31.49 -28.01 38.17
CA TYR A 106 32.72 -27.83 38.96
C TYR A 106 33.98 -27.30 38.26
#